data_AF-P74483-F1
#
_entry.id   AF-P74483-F1
#
_cell.length_a   1.000
_cell.length_b   1.000
_cell.length_c   1.000
_cell.angle_alpha   90.00
_cell.angle_beta   90.00
_cell.angle_gamma   90.00
#
_symmetry.space_group_name_H-M   'P 1'
#
loop_
_entity.id
_entity.type
_entity.pdbx_description
1 polymer ?
#
loop_
_entity_poly.entity_id
_entity_poly.type
_entity_poly.pdbx_seq_one_letter_code
_entity_poly.pdbx_strand_id
1 'polypeptide(L)'
;MKILWYLMTRNSSKGFTLLELLLASIMTFFVVSATGYAILVMTRENISSDVSSDLRFNTDRATDFIADEIRQANFLSTNTANIPTNTGTGIESCAMQTGEQFVMGLAVSSSDVNVVYYTKTPPGGVWLGPSSIYRCGPSLTSSGQLGSGRIRSILVDSISTAAGATTPTCPSGTTKRPTTPTAGFFLCVDNSNQNLVQLRLTAASDELANRGMTTTGGQGRFDSKATYSVVTTAFTRAASDIATLNESGTCTGVTVAVDGRAAIPFSSGMSVVATSSSTMVFSPGTWTKTGNSYTSGGCTINAVF
;
A
#
# COMPACT_ATOMS: atom_id res chain seq x y z
N MET A 1 -13.33 -52.24 -28.16
CA MET A 1 -11.97 -52.83 -28.18
C MET A 1 -11.67 -53.75 -29.40
N LYS A 2 -12.64 -54.07 -30.30
CA LYS A 2 -12.40 -54.91 -31.49
C LYS A 2 -11.97 -54.14 -32.76
N ILE A 3 -12.22 -52.83 -32.81
CA ILE A 3 -11.84 -51.96 -33.96
C ILE A 3 -10.32 -51.71 -34.00
N LEU A 4 -9.66 -51.70 -32.83
CA LEU A 4 -8.20 -51.53 -32.74
C LEU A 4 -7.42 -52.73 -33.32
N TRP A 5 -8.01 -53.92 -33.27
CA TRP A 5 -7.38 -55.17 -33.73
C TRP A 5 -7.42 -55.31 -35.26
N TYR A 6 -8.39 -54.67 -35.92
CA TYR A 6 -8.54 -54.73 -37.38
C TYR A 6 -7.59 -53.78 -38.13
N LEU A 7 -7.06 -52.76 -37.45
CA LEU A 7 -6.07 -51.84 -38.03
C LEU A 7 -4.63 -52.39 -37.99
N MET A 8 -4.37 -53.45 -37.21
CA MET A 8 -3.02 -54.00 -37.03
C MET A 8 -2.70 -55.23 -37.90
N THR A 9 -3.63 -55.72 -38.73
CA THR A 9 -3.40 -56.87 -39.61
C THR A 9 -3.55 -56.49 -41.09
N ARG A 10 -2.55 -55.78 -41.64
CA ARG A 10 -2.44 -55.60 -43.10
C ARG A 10 -1.02 -55.92 -43.58
N ASN A 11 -0.92 -56.97 -44.39
CA ASN A 11 0.30 -57.46 -44.99
C ASN A 11 0.85 -56.49 -46.06
N SER A 12 2.18 -56.55 -46.21
CA SER A 12 3.09 -55.59 -46.85
C SER A 12 3.00 -55.48 -48.38
N SER A 13 3.47 -54.32 -48.85
CA SER A 13 4.13 -54.07 -50.14
C SER A 13 3.28 -53.63 -51.33
N LYS A 14 2.83 -52.37 -51.28
CA LYS A 14 2.94 -51.46 -52.42
C LYS A 14 3.60 -50.18 -51.90
N GLY A 15 4.74 -49.79 -52.49
CA GLY A 15 5.43 -48.56 -52.11
C GLY A 15 4.51 -47.34 -52.30
N PHE A 16 4.72 -46.30 -51.49
CA PHE A 16 3.96 -45.06 -51.61
C PHE A 16 4.18 -44.43 -52.98
N THR A 17 3.10 -43.99 -53.60
CA THR A 17 3.19 -43.18 -54.82
C THR A 17 3.71 -41.78 -54.45
N LEU A 18 4.41 -41.12 -55.39
CA LEU A 18 4.95 -39.77 -55.17
C LEU A 18 3.86 -38.77 -54.74
N LEU A 19 2.64 -38.93 -55.26
CA LEU A 19 1.48 -38.12 -54.91
C LEU A 19 1.02 -38.31 -53.46
N GLU A 20 0.99 -39.55 -52.94
CA GLU A 20 0.63 -39.82 -51.55
C GLU A 20 1.63 -39.20 -50.57
N LEU A 21 2.92 -39.24 -50.91
CA LEU A 21 3.97 -38.62 -50.10
C LEU A 21 3.86 -37.09 -50.10
N LEU A 22 3.47 -36.49 -51.24
CA LEU A 22 3.18 -35.06 -51.33
C LEU A 22 1.94 -34.67 -50.50
N LEU A 23 0.86 -35.44 -50.58
CA LEU A 23 -0.35 -35.18 -49.78
C LEU A 23 -0.09 -35.33 -48.28
N ALA A 24 0.68 -36.35 -47.89
CA ALA A 24 1.08 -36.55 -46.51
C ALA A 24 1.92 -35.37 -45.99
N SER A 25 2.88 -34.87 -46.78
CA SER A 25 3.74 -33.75 -46.36
C SER A 25 2.97 -32.43 -46.21
N ILE A 26 1.97 -32.19 -47.06
CA ILE A 26 1.10 -31.02 -46.95
C ILE A 26 0.24 -31.11 -45.67
N MET A 27 -0.32 -32.28 -45.38
CA MET A 27 -1.14 -32.48 -44.17
C MET A 27 -0.31 -32.35 -42.90
N THR A 28 0.90 -32.91 -42.85
CA THR A 28 1.79 -32.74 -41.69
C THR A 28 2.21 -31.29 -41.52
N PHE A 29 2.46 -30.56 -42.62
CA PHE A 29 2.76 -29.13 -42.56
C PHE A 29 1.62 -28.35 -41.88
N PHE A 30 0.36 -28.55 -42.30
CA PHE A 30 -0.78 -27.88 -41.67
C PHE A 30 -0.94 -28.23 -40.19
N VAL A 31 -0.79 -29.50 -39.81
CA VAL A 31 -0.91 -29.94 -38.41
C VAL A 31 0.20 -29.32 -37.55
N VAL A 32 1.44 -29.33 -38.04
CA VAL A 32 2.57 -28.73 -37.32
C VAL A 32 2.40 -27.21 -37.21
N SER A 33 1.94 -26.53 -38.27
CA SER A 33 1.65 -25.09 -38.21
C SER A 33 0.54 -24.75 -37.22
N ALA A 34 -0.58 -25.49 -37.24
CA ALA A 34 -1.70 -25.28 -36.33
C ALA A 34 -1.28 -25.54 -34.86
N THR A 35 -0.52 -26.61 -34.63
CA THR A 35 -0.02 -26.96 -33.29
C THR A 35 1.01 -25.92 -32.80
N GLY A 36 1.92 -25.48 -33.67
CA GLY A 36 2.90 -24.44 -33.35
C GLY A 36 2.23 -23.11 -32.98
N TYR A 37 1.17 -22.73 -33.68
CA TYR A 37 0.36 -21.56 -33.33
C TYR A 37 -0.35 -21.74 -31.98
N ALA A 38 -0.95 -22.92 -31.72
CA ALA A 38 -1.61 -23.21 -30.45
C ALA A 38 -0.66 -23.11 -29.26
N ILE A 39 0.56 -23.65 -29.37
CA ILE A 39 1.59 -23.55 -28.33
C ILE A 39 1.95 -22.08 -28.07
N LEU A 40 2.17 -21.28 -29.11
CA LEU A 40 2.47 -19.85 -28.96
C LEU A 40 1.36 -19.10 -28.19
N VAL A 41 0.10 -19.40 -28.48
CA VAL A 41 -1.04 -18.79 -27.76
C VAL A 41 -1.04 -19.21 -26.29
N MET A 42 -0.87 -20.50 -26.00
CA MET A 42 -0.83 -21.01 -24.62
C MET A 42 0.34 -20.40 -23.84
N THR A 43 1.53 -20.30 -24.43
CA THR A 43 2.70 -19.70 -23.77
C THR A 43 2.47 -18.23 -23.42
N ARG A 44 1.83 -17.46 -24.31
CA ARG A 44 1.50 -16.04 -24.04
C ARG A 44 0.50 -15.89 -22.90
N GLU A 45 -0.52 -16.73 -22.85
CA GLU A 45 -1.51 -16.70 -21.77
C GLU A 45 -0.90 -17.14 -20.44
N ASN A 46 -0.03 -18.15 -20.40
CA ASN A 46 0.68 -18.57 -19.20
C ASN A 46 1.54 -17.43 -18.65
N ILE A 47 2.36 -16.80 -19.50
CA ILE A 47 3.22 -15.68 -19.10
C ILE A 47 2.38 -14.51 -18.56
N SER A 48 1.28 -14.17 -19.22
CA SER A 48 0.40 -13.12 -18.73
C SER A 48 -0.29 -13.47 -17.42
N SER A 49 -0.62 -14.74 -17.21
CA SER A 49 -1.18 -15.23 -15.96
C SER A 49 -0.16 -15.15 -14.82
N ASP A 50 1.09 -15.56 -15.09
CA ASP A 50 2.18 -15.53 -14.11
C ASP A 50 2.47 -14.09 -13.66
N VAL A 51 2.67 -13.16 -14.61
CA VAL A 51 2.90 -11.73 -14.29
C VAL A 51 1.73 -11.13 -13.52
N SER A 52 0.49 -11.43 -13.92
CA SER A 52 -0.69 -10.93 -13.20
C SER A 52 -0.79 -11.53 -11.79
N SER A 53 -0.39 -12.78 -11.59
CA SER A 53 -0.40 -13.45 -10.29
C SER A 53 0.64 -12.84 -9.36
N ASP A 54 1.86 -12.61 -9.86
CA ASP A 54 2.96 -12.01 -9.10
C ASP A 54 2.64 -10.58 -8.69
N LEU A 55 2.07 -9.78 -9.61
CA LEU A 55 1.62 -8.43 -9.31
C LEU A 55 0.58 -8.42 -8.19
N ARG A 56 -0.44 -9.29 -8.26
CA ARG A 56 -1.47 -9.38 -7.21
C ARG A 56 -0.87 -9.77 -5.88
N PHE A 57 -0.09 -10.85 -5.86
CA PHE A 57 0.53 -11.36 -4.64
C PHE A 57 1.41 -10.32 -3.96
N ASN A 58 2.29 -9.65 -4.71
CA ASN A 58 3.20 -8.65 -4.16
C ASN A 58 2.46 -7.39 -3.72
N THR A 59 1.47 -6.94 -4.48
CA THR A 59 0.67 -5.74 -4.18
C THR A 59 -0.22 -5.95 -2.95
N ASP A 60 -0.89 -7.11 -2.85
CA ASP A 60 -1.73 -7.46 -1.70
C ASP A 60 -0.87 -7.57 -0.43
N ARG A 61 0.26 -8.29 -0.51
CA ARG A 61 1.20 -8.41 0.61
C ARG A 61 1.74 -7.06 1.07
N ALA A 62 2.10 -6.18 0.14
CA ALA A 62 2.57 -4.84 0.46
C ALA A 62 1.45 -4.00 1.10
N THR A 63 0.24 -4.09 0.57
CA THR A 63 -0.93 -3.34 1.07
C THR A 63 -1.32 -3.80 2.46
N ASP A 64 -1.32 -5.10 2.73
CA ASP A 64 -1.59 -5.67 4.04
C ASP A 64 -0.51 -5.27 5.05
N PHE A 65 0.76 -5.33 4.65
CA PHE A 65 1.87 -4.88 5.49
C PHE A 65 1.74 -3.40 5.87
N ILE A 66 1.49 -2.53 4.88
CA ILE A 66 1.30 -1.09 5.13
C ILE A 66 0.07 -0.84 6.00
N ALA A 67 -1.04 -1.54 5.73
CA ALA A 67 -2.27 -1.41 6.51
C ALA A 67 -2.06 -1.87 7.96
N ASP A 68 -1.27 -2.91 8.20
CA ASP A 68 -0.93 -3.36 9.55
C ASP A 68 -0.03 -2.35 10.26
N GLU A 69 0.96 -1.76 9.59
CA GLU A 69 1.77 -0.68 10.19
C GLU A 69 0.91 0.55 10.50
N ILE A 70 -0.05 0.91 9.65
CA ILE A 70 -1.03 1.96 9.95
C ILE A 70 -1.81 1.58 11.22
N ARG A 71 -2.33 0.34 11.32
CA ARG A 71 -3.07 -0.14 12.51
C ARG A 71 -2.22 -0.25 13.77
N GLN A 72 -0.89 -0.30 13.65
CA GLN A 72 0.03 -0.28 14.78
C GLN A 72 0.46 1.15 15.14
N ALA A 73 0.34 2.11 14.22
CA ALA A 73 0.70 3.50 14.45
C ALA A 73 -0.22 4.17 15.48
N ASN A 74 0.35 4.98 16.36
CA ASN A 74 -0.36 5.87 17.26
C ASN A 74 -0.91 7.10 16.51
N PHE A 75 -0.15 7.65 15.58
CA PHE A 75 -0.64 8.71 14.70
C PHE A 75 -0.03 8.63 13.30
N LEU A 76 -0.76 9.22 12.35
CA LEU A 76 -0.35 9.37 10.96
C LEU A 76 0.02 10.84 10.69
N SER A 77 1.21 11.05 10.15
CA SER A 77 1.67 12.36 9.68
C SER A 77 1.60 12.42 8.16
N THR A 78 0.98 13.48 7.64
CA THR A 78 1.03 13.81 6.20
C THR A 78 1.95 14.99 5.91
N ASN A 79 2.73 15.46 6.88
CA ASN A 79 3.64 16.59 6.73
C ASN A 79 5.09 16.11 6.73
N THR A 80 5.85 16.54 5.73
CA THR A 80 7.28 16.25 5.59
C THR A 80 8.13 16.87 6.70
N ALA A 81 7.64 17.92 7.37
CA ALA A 81 8.33 18.54 8.50
C ALA A 81 8.48 17.60 9.71
N ASN A 82 7.61 16.59 9.83
CA ASN A 82 7.65 15.63 10.93
C ASN A 82 8.55 14.42 10.62
N ILE A 83 9.21 14.40 9.47
CA ILE A 83 10.09 13.31 9.08
C ILE A 83 11.35 13.34 9.94
N PRO A 84 11.77 12.20 10.50
CA PRO A 84 12.95 12.17 11.33
C PRO A 84 14.22 12.34 10.49
N THR A 85 15.00 13.35 10.83
CA THR A 85 16.25 13.73 10.14
C THR A 85 17.51 13.27 10.87
N ASN A 86 17.36 12.78 12.10
CA ASN A 86 18.46 12.32 12.94
C ASN A 86 19.24 11.17 12.28
N THR A 87 20.56 11.26 12.30
CA THR A 87 21.48 10.21 11.82
C THR A 87 22.33 9.70 12.97
N GLY A 88 22.65 8.42 12.97
CA GLY A 88 23.52 7.79 13.96
C GLY A 88 24.02 6.43 13.49
N THR A 89 24.80 5.75 14.32
CA THR A 89 25.29 4.40 14.01
C THR A 89 24.10 3.45 13.82
N GLY A 90 23.89 2.98 12.59
CA GLY A 90 22.74 2.13 12.23
C GLY A 90 21.40 2.86 12.08
N ILE A 91 21.40 4.20 12.05
CA ILE A 91 20.20 5.02 11.87
C ILE A 91 20.39 5.93 10.65
N GLU A 92 19.73 5.59 9.56
CA GLU A 92 19.64 6.42 8.36
C GLU A 92 18.62 7.55 8.52
N SER A 93 18.91 8.70 7.92
CA SER A 93 17.94 9.81 7.84
C SER A 93 16.79 9.43 6.91
N CYS A 94 15.54 9.71 7.31
CA CYS A 94 14.38 9.58 6.42
C CYS A 94 14.06 10.87 5.64
N ALA A 95 14.90 11.91 5.76
CA ALA A 95 14.71 13.17 5.04
C ALA A 95 14.56 12.96 3.53
N MET A 96 13.51 13.50 2.92
CA MET A 96 13.23 13.30 1.50
C MET A 96 14.40 13.81 0.63
N GLN A 97 14.86 12.95 -0.27
CA GLN A 97 15.89 13.28 -1.25
C GLN A 97 15.26 13.73 -2.57
N THR A 98 16.08 14.29 -3.46
CA THR A 98 15.66 14.65 -4.82
C THR A 98 15.06 13.43 -5.54
N GLY A 99 13.87 13.60 -6.10
CA GLY A 99 13.14 12.55 -6.82
C GLY A 99 12.32 11.61 -5.92
N GLU A 100 12.30 11.83 -4.60
CA GLU A 100 11.43 11.10 -3.67
C GLU A 100 10.13 11.88 -3.44
N GLN A 101 9.00 11.17 -3.49
CA GLN A 101 7.70 11.74 -3.15
C GLN A 101 7.18 11.14 -1.85
N PHE A 102 7.11 11.97 -0.83
CA PHE A 102 6.51 11.61 0.45
C PHE A 102 5.02 11.30 0.30
N VAL A 103 4.57 10.19 0.92
CA VAL A 103 3.17 9.79 0.95
C VAL A 103 2.62 9.86 2.38
N MET A 104 3.32 9.24 3.35
CA MET A 104 2.96 9.32 4.77
C MET A 104 4.13 9.03 5.70
N GLY A 105 3.98 9.49 6.94
CA GLY A 105 4.78 9.08 8.09
C GLY A 105 3.87 8.45 9.14
N LEU A 106 4.37 7.43 9.83
CA LEU A 106 3.69 6.75 10.91
C LEU A 106 4.57 6.80 12.16
N ALA A 107 3.92 6.86 13.31
CA ALA A 107 4.58 6.79 14.61
C ALA A 107 4.07 5.57 15.38
N VAL A 108 4.85 4.49 15.38
CA VAL A 108 4.41 3.18 15.93
C VAL A 108 4.60 3.06 17.44
N SER A 109 5.68 3.61 17.99
CA SER A 109 6.07 3.40 19.39
C SER A 109 6.44 4.70 20.12
N SER A 110 6.27 5.86 19.48
CA SER A 110 6.73 7.16 19.96
C SER A 110 5.76 8.27 19.58
N SER A 111 5.91 9.43 20.20
CA SER A 111 5.27 10.68 19.76
C SER A 111 5.88 11.25 18.47
N ASP A 112 6.99 10.66 18.00
CA ASP A 112 7.66 11.04 16.76
C ASP A 112 7.43 9.99 15.67
N VAL A 113 7.40 10.47 14.42
CA VAL A 113 7.33 9.61 13.22
C VAL A 113 8.60 8.77 13.14
N ASN A 114 8.43 7.45 13.12
CA ASN A 114 9.53 6.49 13.05
C ASN A 114 9.52 5.65 11.77
N VAL A 115 8.40 5.61 11.04
CA VAL A 115 8.26 4.95 9.74
C VAL A 115 7.80 5.97 8.71
N VAL A 116 8.41 5.97 7.53
CA VAL A 116 8.08 6.88 6.43
C VAL A 116 7.95 6.10 5.14
N TYR A 117 6.85 6.33 4.42
CA TYR A 117 6.57 5.78 3.11
C TYR A 117 6.66 6.85 2.04
N TYR A 118 7.37 6.53 0.98
CA TYR A 118 7.58 7.41 -0.15
C TYR A 118 7.74 6.61 -1.45
N THR A 119 7.53 7.26 -2.58
CA THR A 119 7.76 6.65 -3.90
C THR A 119 9.01 7.23 -4.53
N LYS A 120 9.73 6.40 -5.27
CA LYS A 120 10.92 6.80 -6.04
C LYS A 120 11.05 5.86 -7.23
N THR A 121 11.68 6.32 -8.31
CA THR A 121 12.10 5.44 -9.39
C THR A 121 13.16 4.46 -8.87
N PRO A 122 13.02 3.14 -9.11
CA PRO A 122 14.00 2.17 -8.66
C PRO A 122 15.36 2.38 -9.34
N PRO A 123 16.48 2.01 -8.70
CA PRO A 123 17.83 2.14 -9.26
C PRO A 123 18.11 1.18 -10.44
N GLY A 124 17.13 0.37 -10.88
CA GLY A 124 17.29 -0.69 -11.86
C GLY A 124 17.78 -2.01 -11.24
N GLY A 125 18.05 -3.01 -12.10
CA GLY A 125 18.49 -4.34 -11.69
C GLY A 125 17.33 -5.28 -11.40
N VAL A 126 17.29 -5.84 -10.18
CA VAL A 126 16.24 -6.79 -9.75
C VAL A 126 14.89 -6.12 -9.49
N TRP A 127 14.86 -4.79 -9.34
CA TRP A 127 13.65 -4.03 -9.06
C TRP A 127 13.03 -3.49 -10.33
N LEU A 128 11.76 -3.81 -10.54
CA LEU A 128 11.03 -3.50 -11.75
C LEU A 128 10.42 -2.08 -11.69
N GLY A 129 10.60 -1.34 -12.79
CA GLY A 129 9.99 -0.01 -12.97
C GLY A 129 8.50 -0.09 -13.30
N PRO A 130 7.79 1.06 -13.40
CA PRO A 130 8.35 2.42 -13.48
C PRO A 130 8.57 3.16 -12.14
N SER A 131 7.92 2.73 -11.04
CA SER A 131 8.12 3.29 -9.71
C SER A 131 8.10 2.21 -8.63
N SER A 132 8.63 2.51 -7.45
CA SER A 132 8.65 1.59 -6.31
C SER A 132 8.28 2.30 -5.02
N ILE A 133 7.66 1.58 -4.09
CA ILE A 133 7.40 2.05 -2.73
C ILE A 133 8.64 1.76 -1.90
N TYR A 134 9.14 2.81 -1.29
CA TYR A 134 10.19 2.73 -0.29
C TYR A 134 9.59 2.93 1.09
N ARG A 135 10.21 2.25 2.05
CA ARG A 135 9.97 2.39 3.47
C ARG A 135 11.27 2.81 4.14
N CYS A 136 11.23 3.88 4.91
CA CYS A 136 12.28 4.25 5.84
C CYS A 136 11.76 4.03 7.26
N GLY A 137 12.28 3.05 7.98
CA GLY A 137 11.75 2.67 9.29
C GLY A 137 12.66 1.69 10.01
N PRO A 138 12.24 1.16 11.17
CA PRO A 138 12.99 0.14 11.88
C PRO A 138 13.37 -1.00 10.94
N SER A 139 14.62 -1.46 11.00
CA SER A 139 15.09 -2.57 10.18
C SER A 139 14.26 -3.83 10.47
N LEU A 140 13.98 -4.63 9.45
CA LEU A 140 13.35 -5.93 9.64
C LEU A 140 14.47 -6.98 9.71
N THR A 141 14.55 -7.71 10.81
CA THR A 141 15.47 -8.84 10.93
C THR A 141 15.06 -9.99 10.01
N SER A 142 15.93 -10.97 9.80
CA SER A 142 15.60 -12.20 9.06
C SER A 142 14.43 -12.99 9.69
N SER A 143 14.15 -12.77 10.97
CA SER A 143 12.98 -13.30 11.69
C SER A 143 11.73 -12.43 11.58
N GLY A 144 11.78 -11.31 10.84
CA GLY A 144 10.65 -10.38 10.67
C GLY A 144 10.40 -9.48 11.88
N GLN A 145 11.31 -9.41 12.86
CA GLN A 145 11.19 -8.52 14.01
C GLN A 145 11.74 -7.14 13.70
N LEU A 146 11.21 -6.11 14.37
CA LEU A 146 11.72 -4.75 14.28
C LEU A 146 13.06 -4.64 15.03
N GLY A 147 14.11 -4.24 14.33
CA GLY A 147 15.42 -3.92 14.87
C GLY A 147 15.49 -2.49 15.43
N SER A 148 16.59 -2.18 16.11
CA SER A 148 16.85 -0.87 16.72
C SER A 148 17.36 0.20 15.75
N GLY A 149 17.73 -0.19 14.53
CA GLY A 149 18.23 0.71 13.49
C GLY A 149 17.13 1.18 12.55
N ARG A 150 17.38 2.28 11.83
CA ARG A 150 16.49 2.78 10.77
C ARG A 150 17.16 2.66 9.43
N ILE A 151 16.50 2.01 8.48
CA ILE A 151 17.03 1.80 7.12
C ILE A 151 15.99 2.15 6.08
N ARG A 152 16.46 2.57 4.91
CA ARG A 152 15.65 2.71 3.69
C ARG A 152 15.69 1.41 2.91
N SER A 153 14.53 0.85 2.64
CA SER A 153 14.39 -0.34 1.81
C SER A 153 13.23 -0.20 0.83
N ILE A 154 13.35 -0.90 -0.30
CA ILE A 154 12.24 -1.06 -1.23
C ILE A 154 11.29 -2.10 -0.63
N LEU A 155 10.02 -1.75 -0.52
CA LEU A 155 8.98 -2.64 -0.04
C LEU A 155 8.36 -3.44 -1.20
N VAL A 156 8.00 -2.73 -2.26
CA VAL A 156 7.38 -3.30 -3.45
C VAL A 156 7.72 -2.45 -4.67
N ASP A 157 7.82 -3.07 -5.83
CA ASP A 157 8.16 -2.46 -7.09
C ASP A 157 6.96 -2.48 -8.07
N SER A 158 7.20 -2.20 -9.35
CA SER A 158 6.18 -2.27 -10.39
C SER A 158 4.96 -1.38 -10.10
N ILE A 159 5.16 -0.19 -9.53
CA ILE A 159 4.06 0.74 -9.25
C ILE A 159 3.79 1.59 -10.48
N SER A 160 2.53 1.64 -10.90
CA SER A 160 2.12 2.33 -12.12
C SER A 160 2.31 3.84 -11.98
N THR A 161 2.85 4.49 -13.01
CA THR A 161 2.92 5.96 -13.13
C THR A 161 1.90 6.49 -14.15
N ALA A 162 1.04 5.62 -14.68
CA ALA A 162 0.02 5.99 -15.66
C ALA A 162 -0.99 6.98 -15.06
N ALA A 163 -1.53 7.88 -15.89
CA ALA A 163 -2.52 8.85 -15.45
C ALA A 163 -3.73 8.19 -14.77
N GLY A 164 -4.20 7.03 -15.26
CA GLY A 164 -5.29 6.27 -14.63
C GLY A 164 -4.99 5.76 -13.22
N ALA A 165 -3.71 5.60 -12.86
CA ALA A 165 -3.28 5.20 -11.53
C ALA A 165 -3.09 6.40 -10.58
N THR A 166 -2.73 7.59 -11.10
CA THR A 166 -2.43 8.78 -10.30
C THR A 166 -3.61 9.74 -10.15
N THR A 167 -4.58 9.69 -11.06
CA THR A 167 -5.76 10.59 -11.09
C THR A 167 -7.01 10.16 -10.31
N PRO A 168 -7.21 8.91 -9.82
CA PRO A 168 -8.45 8.57 -9.15
C PRO A 168 -8.74 9.52 -7.97
N THR A 169 -9.98 9.98 -7.90
CA THR A 169 -10.45 10.90 -6.86
C THR A 169 -10.71 10.14 -5.57
N CYS A 170 -10.28 10.73 -4.47
CA CYS A 170 -10.65 10.26 -3.15
C CYS A 170 -12.16 10.48 -2.90
N PRO A 171 -12.81 9.66 -2.05
CA PRO A 171 -14.21 9.88 -1.66
C PRO A 171 -14.44 11.28 -1.07
N SER A 172 -15.67 11.78 -1.18
CA SER A 172 -16.06 13.05 -0.55
C SER A 172 -15.77 13.04 0.94
N GLY A 173 -15.28 14.16 1.48
CA GLY A 173 -14.91 14.26 2.90
C GLY A 173 -13.52 13.71 3.23
N THR A 174 -12.75 13.30 2.23
CA THR A 174 -11.35 12.88 2.41
C THR A 174 -10.40 13.76 1.60
N THR A 175 -9.17 13.90 2.07
CA THR A 175 -8.10 14.64 1.40
C THR A 175 -7.06 13.69 0.85
N LYS A 176 -6.72 13.87 -0.43
CA LYS A 176 -5.69 13.09 -1.13
C LYS A 176 -4.28 13.48 -0.68
N ARG A 177 -3.43 12.47 -0.43
CA ARG A 177 -2.04 12.62 -0.01
C ARG A 177 -1.13 11.63 -0.75
N PRO A 178 -0.11 12.11 -1.48
CA PRO A 178 0.17 13.51 -1.84
C PRO A 178 -0.92 14.07 -2.77
N THR A 179 -1.06 15.39 -2.83
CA THR A 179 -2.12 16.05 -3.65
C THR A 179 -2.00 15.70 -5.14
N THR A 180 -0.77 15.59 -5.63
CA THR A 180 -0.43 15.25 -7.01
C THR A 180 0.53 14.06 -7.02
N PRO A 181 0.04 12.82 -6.89
CA PRO A 181 0.90 11.65 -6.83
C PRO A 181 1.58 11.41 -8.18
N THR A 182 2.87 11.08 -8.16
CA THR A 182 3.66 10.72 -9.35
C THR A 182 3.53 9.24 -9.69
N ALA A 183 3.07 8.43 -8.74
CA ALA A 183 2.85 7.00 -8.88
C ALA A 183 1.50 6.58 -8.28
N GLY A 184 1.02 5.40 -8.60
CA GLY A 184 -0.25 4.83 -8.18
C GLY A 184 -0.35 4.49 -6.69
N PHE A 185 0.42 5.14 -5.83
CA PHE A 185 0.42 4.96 -4.38
C PHE A 185 0.08 6.29 -3.71
N PHE A 186 -1.10 6.34 -3.09
CA PHE A 186 -1.57 7.52 -2.38
C PHE A 186 -2.62 7.14 -1.33
N LEU A 187 -2.89 8.08 -0.44
CA LEU A 187 -3.86 7.94 0.64
C LEU A 187 -5.01 8.92 0.44
N CYS A 188 -6.17 8.51 0.90
CA CYS A 188 -7.30 9.39 1.12
C CYS A 188 -7.54 9.44 2.63
N VAL A 189 -7.19 10.56 3.25
CA VAL A 189 -7.28 10.78 4.70
C VAL A 189 -8.61 11.44 5.01
N ASP A 190 -9.38 10.90 5.95
CA ASP A 190 -10.68 11.48 6.32
C ASP A 190 -10.51 12.84 7.02
N ASN A 191 -11.29 13.84 6.58
CA ASN A 191 -11.19 15.21 7.08
C ASN A 191 -11.78 15.37 8.49
N SER A 192 -12.73 14.52 8.87
CA SER A 192 -13.35 14.49 10.19
C SER A 192 -12.57 13.63 11.17
N ASN A 193 -11.84 12.62 10.68
CA ASN A 193 -11.05 11.71 11.49
C ASN A 193 -9.72 11.34 10.79
N GLN A 194 -8.66 12.09 11.08
CA GLN A 194 -7.34 11.90 10.43
C GLN A 194 -6.70 10.53 10.69
N ASN A 195 -7.22 9.76 11.66
CA ASN A 195 -6.77 8.40 11.93
C ASN A 195 -7.39 7.38 10.96
N LEU A 196 -8.48 7.72 10.27
CA LEU A 196 -9.09 6.90 9.24
C LEU A 196 -8.48 7.23 7.88
N VAL A 197 -7.86 6.23 7.26
CA VAL A 197 -7.23 6.37 5.94
C VAL A 197 -7.66 5.26 5.00
N GLN A 198 -7.90 5.63 3.75
CA GLN A 198 -8.03 4.69 2.65
C GLN A 198 -6.73 4.70 1.85
N LEU A 199 -6.00 3.60 1.91
CA LEU A 199 -4.82 3.34 1.12
C LEU A 199 -5.23 2.84 -0.26
N ARG A 200 -4.66 3.47 -1.30
CA ARG A 200 -4.84 3.08 -2.69
C ARG A 200 -3.50 2.79 -3.31
N LEU A 201 -3.38 1.60 -3.87
CA LEU A 201 -2.18 1.13 -4.54
C LEU A 201 -2.54 0.56 -5.91
N THR A 202 -1.83 1.01 -6.94
CA THR A 202 -1.96 0.52 -8.31
C THR A 202 -0.60 0.13 -8.86
N ALA A 203 -0.43 -1.17 -9.07
CA ALA A 203 0.74 -1.76 -9.68
C ALA A 203 0.53 -1.95 -11.18
N ALA A 204 1.60 -1.80 -11.96
CA ALA A 204 1.65 -2.15 -13.37
C ALA A 204 3.04 -2.72 -13.72
N SER A 205 3.07 -3.78 -14.53
CA SER A 205 4.31 -4.38 -15.03
C SER A 205 4.51 -4.11 -16.52
N ASP A 206 5.71 -3.67 -16.87
CA ASP A 206 6.15 -3.54 -18.26
C ASP A 206 6.68 -4.88 -18.83
N GLU A 207 6.69 -5.95 -18.04
CA GLU A 207 7.27 -7.23 -18.46
C GLU A 207 6.56 -7.83 -19.68
N LEU A 208 5.23 -7.69 -19.76
CA LEU A 208 4.46 -8.15 -20.91
C LEU A 208 4.81 -7.35 -22.18
N ALA A 209 5.03 -6.04 -22.04
CA ALA A 209 5.47 -5.19 -23.14
C ALA A 209 6.90 -5.55 -23.58
N ASN A 210 7.81 -5.76 -22.63
CA ASN A 210 9.20 -6.15 -22.89
C ASN A 210 9.31 -7.51 -23.59
N ARG A 211 8.34 -8.41 -23.39
CA ARG A 211 8.26 -9.70 -24.09
C ARG A 211 7.53 -9.63 -25.44
N GLY A 212 7.25 -8.42 -25.93
CA GLY A 212 6.59 -8.19 -27.22
C GLY A 212 5.13 -8.64 -27.24
N MET A 213 4.46 -8.67 -26.07
CA MET A 213 3.05 -9.06 -25.96
C MET A 213 2.09 -7.89 -26.10
N THR A 214 2.60 -6.69 -26.43
CA THR A 214 1.79 -5.54 -26.81
C THR A 214 1.33 -5.66 -28.25
N THR A 215 0.07 -5.32 -28.51
CA THR A 215 -0.42 -5.17 -29.88
C THR A 215 -0.02 -3.80 -30.40
N THR A 216 0.63 -3.76 -31.57
CA THR A 216 0.85 -2.53 -32.33
C THR A 216 -0.52 -1.91 -32.63
N GLY A 217 -0.91 -0.84 -31.92
CA GLY A 217 -2.17 -0.12 -32.18
C GLY A 217 -3.20 0.02 -31.05
N GLY A 218 -2.81 -0.15 -29.78
CA GLY A 218 -3.65 0.25 -28.63
C GLY A 218 -4.48 -0.88 -28.03
N GLN A 219 -4.43 -0.96 -26.69
CA GLN A 219 -5.22 -1.84 -25.81
C GLN A 219 -5.28 -3.30 -26.27
N GLY A 220 -4.16 -4.00 -26.17
CA GLY A 220 -4.14 -5.44 -26.30
C GLY A 220 -4.86 -6.11 -25.13
N ARG A 221 -5.43 -7.31 -25.35
CA ARG A 221 -6.03 -8.16 -24.30
C ARG A 221 -5.12 -8.45 -23.09
N PHE A 222 -3.83 -8.18 -23.23
CA PHE A 222 -2.79 -8.38 -22.22
C PHE A 222 -2.46 -7.11 -21.42
N ASP A 223 -2.78 -5.91 -21.93
CA ASP A 223 -2.48 -4.65 -21.26
C ASP A 223 -3.28 -4.51 -19.96
N SER A 224 -4.55 -4.94 -19.96
CA SER A 224 -5.38 -4.97 -18.75
C SER A 224 -4.94 -6.04 -17.74
N LYS A 225 -4.23 -7.07 -18.19
CA LYS A 225 -3.68 -8.13 -17.32
C LYS A 225 -2.35 -7.71 -16.68
N ALA A 226 -1.75 -6.63 -17.16
CA ALA A 226 -0.51 -6.07 -16.63
C ALA A 226 -0.72 -5.04 -15.51
N THR A 227 -1.96 -4.73 -15.13
CA THR A 227 -2.30 -3.72 -14.11
C THR A 227 -3.15 -4.34 -13.01
N TYR A 228 -2.86 -3.99 -11.76
CA TYR A 228 -3.64 -4.40 -10.60
C TYR A 228 -3.81 -3.24 -9.63
N SER A 229 -5.02 -3.05 -9.10
CA SER A 229 -5.33 -1.96 -8.17
C SER A 229 -6.06 -2.51 -6.96
N VAL A 230 -5.61 -2.09 -5.78
CA VAL A 230 -6.17 -2.47 -4.50
C VAL A 230 -6.47 -1.22 -3.67
N VAL A 231 -7.59 -1.29 -2.96
CA VAL A 231 -8.04 -0.24 -2.05
C VAL A 231 -8.30 -0.89 -0.71
N THR A 232 -7.58 -0.45 0.32
CA THR A 232 -7.77 -0.92 1.69
C THR A 232 -8.03 0.25 2.62
N THR A 233 -8.85 0.03 3.64
CA THR A 233 -9.10 1.03 4.69
C THR A 233 -8.41 0.58 5.96
N ALA A 234 -7.64 1.48 6.55
CA ALA A 234 -6.95 1.26 7.81
C ALA A 234 -7.24 2.41 8.76
N PHE A 235 -7.22 2.10 10.05
CA PHE A 235 -7.37 3.07 11.12
C PHE A 235 -6.10 3.02 11.96
N THR A 236 -5.46 4.15 12.22
CA THR A 236 -4.38 4.17 13.21
C THR A 236 -4.92 3.83 14.58
N ARG A 237 -4.10 3.33 15.50
CA ARG A 237 -4.52 3.29 16.90
C ARG A 237 -4.94 4.70 17.28
N ALA A 238 -6.04 4.85 18.01
CA ALA A 238 -6.21 6.08 18.75
C ALA A 238 -4.98 6.17 19.64
N ALA A 239 -4.12 7.17 19.43
CA ALA A 239 -2.98 7.38 20.29
C ALA A 239 -3.48 7.41 21.73
N SER A 240 -3.23 6.32 22.46
CA SER A 240 -3.74 6.12 23.79
C SER A 240 -2.62 6.44 24.76
N ASP A 241 -2.17 7.69 24.75
CA ASP A 241 -1.57 8.23 25.96
C ASP A 241 -2.68 8.45 26.99
N ILE A 242 -2.30 8.39 28.26
CA ILE A 242 -3.21 8.60 29.36
C ILE A 242 -2.94 10.00 29.88
N ALA A 243 -3.84 10.94 29.58
CA ALA A 243 -3.83 12.21 30.26
C ALA A 243 -4.43 12.03 31.66
N THR A 244 -3.65 12.32 32.69
CA THR A 244 -4.19 12.50 34.05
C THR A 244 -4.64 13.94 34.20
N LEU A 245 -5.93 14.14 34.46
CA LEU A 245 -6.53 15.44 34.60
C LEU A 245 -6.56 15.82 36.09
N ASN A 246 -5.78 16.83 36.46
CA ASN A 246 -5.72 17.33 37.83
C ASN A 246 -6.36 18.71 37.92
N GLU A 247 -7.25 18.91 38.88
CA GLU A 247 -7.87 20.22 39.09
C GLU A 247 -7.07 21.08 40.07
N SER A 248 -7.19 22.41 39.90
CA SER A 248 -6.99 23.39 40.95
C SER A 248 -8.16 24.37 40.96
N GLY A 249 -8.71 24.64 42.14
CA GLY A 249 -9.94 25.42 42.31
C GLY A 249 -11.18 24.54 42.51
N THR A 250 -12.36 25.06 42.18
CA THR A 250 -13.66 24.37 42.39
C THR A 250 -14.30 24.05 41.04
N CYS A 251 -14.20 22.79 40.58
CA CYS A 251 -14.66 22.35 39.26
C CYS A 251 -15.93 21.49 39.32
N THR A 252 -16.92 21.89 40.11
CA THR A 252 -18.14 21.10 40.32
C THR A 252 -19.01 21.07 39.06
N GLY A 253 -19.46 19.88 38.66
CA GLY A 253 -20.38 19.69 37.52
C GLY A 253 -19.72 19.79 36.15
N VAL A 254 -18.38 19.78 36.09
CA VAL A 254 -17.65 19.75 34.82
C VAL A 254 -17.75 18.35 34.21
N THR A 255 -17.87 18.30 32.88
CA THR A 255 -17.75 17.11 32.05
C THR A 255 -16.63 17.32 31.05
N VAL A 256 -15.96 16.24 30.67
CA VAL A 256 -14.89 16.25 29.67
C VAL A 256 -15.25 15.34 28.50
N ALA A 257 -15.11 15.86 27.29
CA ALA A 257 -15.15 15.10 26.05
C ALA A 257 -13.77 15.17 25.39
N VAL A 258 -13.24 14.02 24.98
CA VAL A 258 -11.94 13.91 24.32
C VAL A 258 -12.17 13.45 22.89
N ASP A 259 -11.66 14.20 21.91
CA ASP A 259 -11.69 13.86 20.48
C ASP A 259 -13.10 13.46 19.98
N GLY A 260 -14.11 14.22 20.39
CA GLY A 260 -15.51 14.02 19.99
C GLY A 260 -16.21 12.82 20.65
N ARG A 261 -15.59 12.16 21.63
CA ARG A 261 -16.23 11.09 22.43
C ARG A 261 -17.30 11.67 23.37
N ALA A 262 -18.20 10.80 23.83
CA ALA A 262 -19.24 11.16 24.78
C ALA A 262 -18.64 11.82 26.03
N ALA A 263 -19.24 12.91 26.47
CA ALA A 263 -18.79 13.64 27.65
C ALA A 263 -18.99 12.77 28.91
N ILE A 264 -17.96 12.69 29.74
CA ILE A 264 -17.99 12.00 31.03
C ILE A 264 -17.84 13.00 32.17
N PRO A 265 -18.47 12.76 33.35
CA PRO A 265 -18.26 13.60 34.52
C PRO A 265 -16.77 13.68 34.87
N PHE A 266 -16.28 14.91 35.07
CA PHE A 266 -14.92 15.15 35.48
C PHE A 266 -14.74 14.87 36.97
N SER A 267 -13.62 14.25 37.33
CA SER A 267 -13.14 14.13 38.70
C SER A 267 -11.63 14.34 38.74
N SER A 268 -11.11 15.09 39.71
CA SER A 268 -9.68 15.29 39.87
C SER A 268 -8.93 13.96 40.01
N GLY A 269 -7.79 13.84 39.32
CA GLY A 269 -7.00 12.62 39.25
C GLY A 269 -7.54 11.57 38.27
N MET A 270 -8.60 11.87 37.50
CA MET A 270 -9.08 10.94 36.49
C MET A 270 -8.08 10.79 35.34
N SER A 271 -7.96 9.57 34.86
CA SER A 271 -7.22 9.23 33.66
C SER A 271 -8.16 9.18 32.48
N VAL A 272 -7.86 9.96 31.44
CA VAL A 272 -8.56 9.90 30.16
C VAL A 272 -7.58 9.49 29.06
N VAL A 273 -8.07 8.73 28.09
CA VAL A 273 -7.28 8.37 26.91
C VAL A 273 -7.21 9.60 26.01
N ALA A 274 -6.06 10.29 26.01
CA ALA A 274 -5.81 11.53 25.31
C ALA A 274 -4.30 11.74 25.12
N THR A 275 -3.88 12.29 23.99
CA THR A 275 -2.49 12.74 23.76
C THR A 275 -2.36 14.24 23.93
N SER A 276 -1.11 14.73 23.96
CA SER A 276 -0.80 16.17 23.94
C SER A 276 -1.44 16.93 22.76
N SER A 277 -1.76 16.23 21.67
CA SER A 277 -2.48 16.73 20.51
C SER A 277 -4.00 16.54 20.56
N SER A 278 -4.54 15.75 21.49
CA SER A 278 -5.97 15.53 21.63
C SER A 278 -6.73 16.83 21.93
N THR A 279 -7.91 16.91 21.36
CA THR A 279 -8.88 17.96 21.60
C THR A 279 -9.73 17.60 22.82
N MET A 280 -9.52 18.32 23.92
CA MET A 280 -10.35 18.20 25.12
C MET A 280 -11.31 19.36 25.21
N VAL A 281 -12.60 19.04 25.30
CA VAL A 281 -13.68 20.01 25.46
C VAL A 281 -14.30 19.80 26.83
N PHE A 282 -14.33 20.87 27.62
CA PHE A 282 -14.92 20.88 28.95
C PHE A 282 -16.24 21.66 28.93
N SER A 283 -17.22 21.21 29.73
CA SER A 283 -18.55 21.80 29.81
C SER A 283 -19.07 21.68 31.25
N PRO A 284 -19.85 22.64 31.80
CA PRO A 284 -20.35 23.85 31.13
C PRO A 284 -19.33 24.99 31.06
N GLY A 285 -19.61 25.98 30.20
CA GLY A 285 -18.88 27.24 30.11
C GLY A 285 -17.83 27.32 28.99
N THR A 286 -17.21 28.49 28.86
CA THR A 286 -16.16 28.77 27.87
C THR A 286 -14.80 28.56 28.52
N TRP A 287 -14.05 27.58 28.03
CA TRP A 287 -12.74 27.23 28.56
C TRP A 287 -11.62 27.85 27.72
N THR A 288 -10.65 28.45 28.39
CA THR A 288 -9.44 29.00 27.74
C THR A 288 -8.31 27.99 27.90
N LYS A 289 -7.74 27.53 26.77
CA LYS A 289 -6.58 26.63 26.75
C LYS A 289 -5.28 27.42 26.70
N THR A 290 -4.39 27.17 27.66
CA THR A 290 -3.02 27.70 27.70
C THR A 290 -2.06 26.54 27.93
N GLY A 291 -1.39 26.07 26.87
CA GLY A 291 -0.60 24.84 26.94
C GLY A 291 -1.48 23.63 27.27
N ASN A 292 -1.14 22.92 28.35
CA ASN A 292 -1.90 21.76 28.84
C ASN A 292 -2.92 22.12 29.95
N SER A 293 -3.10 23.42 30.22
CA SER A 293 -4.01 23.92 31.24
C SER A 293 -5.28 24.49 30.60
N TYR A 294 -6.43 24.13 31.15
CA TYR A 294 -7.75 24.59 30.74
C TYR A 294 -8.36 25.38 31.89
N THR A 295 -8.76 26.63 31.66
CA THR A 295 -9.27 27.52 32.72
C THR A 295 -10.66 28.06 32.40
N SER A 296 -11.55 28.06 33.41
CA SER A 296 -12.89 28.64 33.33
C SER A 296 -13.41 28.97 34.74
N GLY A 297 -13.87 30.21 34.97
CA GLY A 297 -14.62 30.58 36.19
C GLY A 297 -13.93 30.27 37.53
N GLY A 298 -12.60 30.29 37.59
CA GLY A 298 -11.83 29.95 38.81
C GLY A 298 -11.52 28.46 38.97
N CYS A 299 -11.97 27.61 38.05
CA CYS A 299 -11.52 26.24 37.91
C CYS A 299 -10.38 26.16 36.87
N THR A 300 -9.32 25.43 37.20
CA THR A 300 -8.22 25.08 36.29
C THR A 300 -8.08 23.57 36.22
N ILE A 301 -8.06 22.99 35.03
CA ILE A 301 -7.78 21.57 34.81
C ILE A 301 -6.47 21.45 34.04
N ASN A 302 -5.49 20.76 34.63
CA ASN A 302 -4.20 20.50 34.02
C ASN A 302 -4.18 19.07 33.49
N ALA A 303 -3.96 18.93 32.18
CA ALA A 303 -3.73 17.63 31.56
C ALA A 303 -2.25 17.28 31.64
N VAL A 304 -1.93 16.22 32.37
CA VAL A 304 -0.57 15.65 32.42
C VAL A 304 -0.58 14.43 31.50
N PHE A 305 0.10 14.54 30.37
CA PHE A 305 0.30 13.47 29.40
C PHE A 305 1.55 12.64 29.74
#